data_AF-A0A2N3HU01-F1
#
_entry.id   AF-A0A2N3HU01-F1
#
_cell.length_a   1.000
_cell.length_b   1.000
_cell.length_c   1.000
_cell.angle_alpha   90.00
_cell.angle_beta   90.00
_cell.angle_gamma   90.00
#
_symmetry.space_group_name_H-M   'P 1'
#
loop_
_entity.id
_entity.type
_entity.pdbx_description
1 polymer ?
#
loop_
_entity_poly.entity_id
_entity_poly.type
_entity_poly.pdbx_seq_one_letter_code
_entity_poly.pdbx_strand_id
1 'polypeptide(L)'
;MKGIILAGGSGTRLYPITKSISKQIIPVYDKPMIYYPLSVLMLAGIKEILIISTPKDLPLYKDLFGNGNQFGLDLSYAEQASPDGLAQAFIIGEEFIGNSPVCMILGDNLYYGYEFGKQLTASAKLTEGALVFGYHVKDPERYGVADFDENGKVKSLEEKPKHPKSNYAVTGLYFYDNTVVEKAKSLKPSKRGELEITDLNLIYLKENNLKLQVLGRGIAWLDTGTHDSMLQASNYIATIEQRQGLKVACLEEIAYRSGFINKEQLIELAQPLLKNQYGEYLMMVANENINKQCS
;
A
#
# COMPACT_ATOMS: atom_id res chain seq x y z
N MET A 1 -4.52 13.83 -6.01
CA MET A 1 -4.47 13.08 -4.75
C MET A 1 -3.02 12.71 -4.50
N LYS A 2 -2.55 12.83 -3.25
CA LYS A 2 -1.18 12.46 -2.85
C LYS A 2 -1.17 11.06 -2.22
N GLY A 3 0.01 10.44 -2.17
CA GLY A 3 0.20 9.10 -1.60
C GLY A 3 1.07 9.11 -0.35
N ILE A 4 0.78 8.22 0.60
CA ILE A 4 1.64 7.93 1.75
C ILE A 4 1.87 6.43 1.81
N ILE A 5 3.13 6.02 1.92
CA ILE A 5 3.51 4.65 2.29
C ILE A 5 4.05 4.70 3.71
N LEU A 6 3.34 4.07 4.64
CA LEU A 6 3.85 3.89 6.01
C LEU A 6 4.68 2.61 6.08
N ALA A 7 5.99 2.74 5.93
CA ALA A 7 6.98 1.66 5.94
C ALA A 7 7.83 1.68 7.22
N GLY A 8 7.22 2.01 8.36
CA GLY A 8 7.84 2.00 9.68
C GLY A 8 7.63 0.69 10.45
N GLY A 9 7.86 0.77 11.76
CA GLY A 9 7.63 -0.33 12.71
C GLY A 9 8.88 -1.16 13.02
N SER A 10 8.88 -1.81 14.18
CA SER A 10 10.03 -2.56 14.69
C SER A 10 10.18 -3.97 14.10
N GLY A 11 9.17 -4.46 13.36
CA GLY A 11 9.23 -5.76 12.68
C GLY A 11 9.53 -6.96 13.59
N THR A 12 9.27 -6.86 14.89
CA THR A 12 9.77 -7.81 15.90
C THR A 12 9.29 -9.24 15.70
N ARG A 13 8.11 -9.43 15.09
CA ARG A 13 7.56 -10.76 14.75
C ARG A 13 8.41 -11.53 13.74
N LEU A 14 9.30 -10.85 13.03
CA LEU A 14 10.19 -11.44 12.03
C LEU A 14 11.65 -11.54 12.50
N TYR A 15 11.93 -11.22 13.77
CA TYR A 15 13.24 -11.44 14.35
C TYR A 15 13.68 -12.90 14.14
N PRO A 16 14.94 -13.18 13.77
CA PRO A 16 16.09 -12.27 13.71
C PRO A 16 16.30 -11.50 12.40
N ILE A 17 15.45 -11.71 11.37
CA ILE A 17 15.64 -11.09 10.04
C ILE A 17 15.63 -9.56 10.14
N THR A 18 14.67 -9.02 10.90
CA THR A 18 14.47 -7.58 11.09
C THR A 18 15.47 -6.90 12.02
N LYS A 19 16.47 -7.64 12.53
CA LYS A 19 17.58 -7.05 13.30
C LYS A 19 18.45 -6.15 12.42
N SER A 20 18.74 -6.62 11.21
CA SER A 20 19.70 -5.99 10.30
C SER A 20 19.04 -5.12 9.24
N ILE A 21 17.85 -5.48 8.79
CA ILE A 21 17.13 -4.80 7.70
C ILE A 21 15.68 -4.53 8.08
N SER A 22 15.11 -3.46 7.52
CA SER A 22 13.68 -3.18 7.64
C SER A 22 12.83 -4.31 7.06
N LYS A 23 11.64 -4.55 7.65
CA LYS A 23 10.68 -5.54 7.14
C LYS A 23 10.35 -5.30 5.67
N GLN A 24 10.10 -4.05 5.30
CA GLN A 24 9.60 -3.70 3.96
C GLN A 24 10.70 -3.71 2.88
N ILE A 25 11.96 -3.96 3.27
CA ILE A 25 13.08 -4.21 2.33
C ILE A 25 13.25 -5.72 2.05
N ILE A 26 12.74 -6.59 2.93
CA ILE A 26 12.81 -8.04 2.73
C ILE A 26 12.13 -8.39 1.40
N PRO A 27 12.75 -9.22 0.54
CA PRO A 27 12.14 -9.58 -0.73
C PRO A 27 10.89 -10.43 -0.53
N VAL A 28 9.84 -10.12 -1.30
CA VAL A 28 8.77 -11.06 -1.58
C VAL A 28 9.03 -11.58 -2.98
N TYR A 29 9.43 -12.85 -3.07
CA TYR A 29 9.97 -13.45 -4.29
C TYR A 29 11.17 -12.68 -4.87
N ASP A 30 10.99 -11.89 -5.93
CA ASP A 30 12.04 -11.29 -6.75
C ASP A 30 12.19 -9.77 -6.57
N LYS A 31 11.40 -9.15 -5.68
CA LYS A 31 11.39 -7.69 -5.46
C LYS A 31 11.29 -7.34 -3.97
N PRO A 32 11.85 -6.20 -3.52
CA PRO A 32 11.61 -5.69 -2.17
C PRO A 32 10.11 -5.55 -1.87
N MET A 33 9.69 -5.90 -0.66
CA MET A 33 8.27 -5.85 -0.25
C MET A 33 7.62 -4.47 -0.48
N ILE A 34 8.35 -3.36 -0.35
CA ILE A 34 7.83 -2.01 -0.58
C ILE A 34 7.47 -1.72 -2.05
N TYR A 35 7.94 -2.52 -3.02
CA TYR A 35 7.51 -2.38 -4.43
C TYR A 35 6.00 -2.60 -4.58
N TYR A 36 5.43 -3.51 -3.81
CA TYR A 36 4.01 -3.86 -3.89
C TYR A 36 3.09 -2.70 -3.50
N PRO A 37 3.21 -2.07 -2.31
CA PRO A 37 2.39 -0.91 -1.97
C PRO A 37 2.68 0.30 -2.85
N LEU A 38 3.94 0.52 -3.28
CA LEU A 38 4.25 1.57 -4.25
C LEU A 38 3.53 1.35 -5.59
N SER A 39 3.52 0.11 -6.09
CA SER A 39 2.80 -0.25 -7.32
C SER A 39 1.29 0.03 -7.23
N VAL A 40 0.69 -0.15 -6.05
CA VAL A 40 -0.73 0.15 -5.82
C VAL A 40 -1.00 1.65 -5.94
N LEU A 41 -0.16 2.51 -5.36
CA LEU A 41 -0.28 3.95 -5.52
C LEU A 41 -0.09 4.39 -6.99
N MET A 42 0.88 3.79 -7.70
CA MET A 42 1.10 4.05 -9.12
C MET A 42 -0.11 3.62 -9.98
N LEU A 43 -0.68 2.44 -9.71
CA LEU A 43 -1.90 1.95 -10.38
C LEU A 43 -3.14 2.81 -10.08
N ALA A 44 -3.16 3.52 -8.95
CA ALA A 44 -4.17 4.52 -8.63
C ALA A 44 -3.95 5.87 -9.37
N GLY A 45 -2.85 6.00 -10.12
CA GLY A 45 -2.48 7.24 -10.82
C GLY A 45 -1.78 8.27 -9.93
N ILE A 46 -1.32 7.90 -8.74
CA ILE A 46 -0.71 8.82 -7.77
C ILE A 46 0.80 8.91 -8.04
N LYS A 47 1.29 10.14 -8.26
CA LYS A 47 2.69 10.42 -8.63
C LYS A 47 3.51 11.06 -7.51
N GLU A 48 2.88 11.88 -6.68
CA GLU A 48 3.49 12.51 -5.49
C GLU A 48 3.28 11.59 -4.29
N ILE A 49 4.35 11.00 -3.75
CA ILE A 49 4.28 9.98 -2.70
C ILE A 49 5.28 10.27 -1.59
N LEU A 50 4.81 10.24 -0.35
CA LEU A 50 5.63 10.33 0.84
C LEU A 50 5.88 8.93 1.42
N ILE A 51 7.15 8.55 1.57
CA ILE A 51 7.56 7.35 2.29
C ILE A 51 7.90 7.73 3.72
N ILE A 52 7.16 7.19 4.68
CA ILE A 52 7.39 7.39 6.11
C ILE A 52 8.02 6.13 6.67
N SER A 53 9.18 6.25 7.32
CA SER A 53 9.85 5.11 7.97
C SER A 53 10.67 5.54 9.20
N THR A 54 11.30 4.59 9.87
CA THR A 54 12.18 4.86 11.01
C THR A 54 13.41 5.66 10.55
N PRO A 55 14.03 6.48 11.42
CA PRO A 55 15.27 7.19 11.08
C PRO A 55 16.40 6.26 10.62
N LYS A 56 16.43 5.02 11.15
CA LYS A 56 17.41 4.00 10.80
C LYS A 56 17.21 3.47 9.38
N ASP A 57 15.97 3.25 8.98
CA ASP A 57 15.64 2.55 7.73
C ASP A 57 15.38 3.50 6.56
N LEU A 58 15.08 4.78 6.83
CA LEU A 58 14.83 5.79 5.80
C LEU A 58 15.92 5.89 4.72
N PRO A 59 17.23 5.82 5.07
CA PRO A 59 18.30 5.80 4.05
C PRO A 59 18.17 4.64 3.05
N LEU A 60 17.71 3.45 3.49
CA LEU A 60 17.55 2.29 2.59
C LEU A 60 16.53 2.57 1.48
N TYR A 61 15.45 3.30 1.78
CA TYR A 61 14.43 3.65 0.78
C TYR A 61 14.89 4.80 -0.13
N LYS A 62 15.75 5.70 0.37
CA LYS A 62 16.39 6.73 -0.46
C LYS A 62 17.39 6.10 -1.42
N ASP A 63 18.18 5.13 -0.97
CA ASP A 63 19.10 4.39 -1.84
C ASP A 63 18.34 3.56 -2.89
N LEU A 64 17.22 2.95 -2.50
CA LEU A 64 16.40 2.12 -3.40
C LEU A 64 15.65 2.94 -4.45
N PHE A 65 15.09 4.09 -4.09
CA PHE A 65 14.16 4.83 -4.95
C PHE A 65 14.61 6.24 -5.35
N GLY A 66 15.68 6.79 -4.76
CA GLY A 66 16.15 8.15 -5.06
C GLY A 66 15.06 9.19 -4.79
N ASN A 67 14.71 10.00 -5.79
CA ASN A 67 13.55 10.89 -5.75
C ASN A 67 12.37 10.37 -6.60
N GLY A 68 12.48 9.16 -7.16
CA GLY A 68 11.47 8.53 -8.00
C GLY A 68 11.39 9.02 -9.45
N ASN A 69 12.21 9.99 -9.86
CA ASN A 69 12.17 10.54 -11.22
C ASN A 69 12.37 9.47 -12.29
N GLN A 70 13.14 8.41 -12.00
CA GLN A 70 13.33 7.28 -12.90
C GLN A 70 12.02 6.53 -13.24
N PHE A 71 11.00 6.63 -12.39
CA PHE A 71 9.66 6.08 -12.62
C PHE A 71 8.64 7.17 -13.00
N GLY A 72 9.09 8.41 -13.21
CA GLY A 72 8.22 9.57 -13.41
C GLY A 72 7.41 9.97 -12.16
N LEU A 73 7.89 9.63 -10.96
CA LEU A 73 7.28 9.95 -9.67
C LEU A 73 7.99 11.14 -9.00
N ASP A 74 7.38 11.68 -7.96
CA ASP A 74 7.97 12.62 -7.00
C ASP A 74 7.90 12.00 -5.60
N LEU A 75 9.03 11.47 -5.14
CA LEU A 75 9.15 10.78 -3.85
C LEU A 75 9.77 11.69 -2.80
N SER A 76 9.01 11.87 -1.71
CA SER A 76 9.44 12.54 -0.49
C SER A 76 9.62 11.52 0.63
N TYR A 77 10.38 11.89 1.66
CA TYR A 77 10.74 11.01 2.77
C TYR A 77 10.57 11.73 4.10
N ALA A 78 9.91 11.09 5.07
CA ALA A 78 9.78 11.62 6.43
C ALA A 78 10.07 10.56 7.49
N GLU A 79 10.62 11.02 8.61
CA GLU A 79 10.97 10.17 9.74
C GLU A 79 9.77 9.98 10.69
N GLN A 80 9.52 8.73 11.05
CA GLN A 80 8.69 8.35 12.19
C GLN A 80 9.61 7.94 13.34
N ALA A 81 9.84 8.86 14.28
CA ALA A 81 10.78 8.65 15.38
C ALA A 81 10.39 7.48 16.29
N SER A 82 9.09 7.26 16.50
CA SER A 82 8.54 6.17 17.30
C SER A 82 7.27 5.62 16.64
N PRO A 83 7.01 4.30 16.69
CA PRO A 83 5.83 3.68 16.08
C PRO A 83 4.57 3.91 16.93
N ASP A 84 4.14 5.17 17.07
CA ASP A 84 3.04 5.58 17.97
C ASP A 84 1.66 5.40 17.32
N GLY A 85 1.52 4.50 16.35
CA GLY A 85 0.27 4.19 15.65
C GLY A 85 0.21 4.69 14.21
N LEU A 86 -0.73 4.11 13.45
CA LEU A 86 -0.84 4.30 12.00
C LEU A 86 -1.35 5.71 11.64
N ALA A 87 -2.25 6.29 12.44
CA ALA A 87 -2.81 7.61 12.16
C ALA A 87 -1.78 8.75 12.30
N GLN A 88 -0.64 8.48 12.97
CA GLN A 88 0.49 9.43 13.05
C GLN A 88 1.04 9.80 11.67
N ALA A 89 0.87 8.94 10.66
CA ALA A 89 1.30 9.21 9.28
C ALA A 89 0.69 10.50 8.71
N PHE A 90 -0.56 10.84 9.06
CA PHE A 90 -1.21 12.08 8.61
C PHE A 90 -0.73 13.33 9.35
N ILE A 91 -0.17 13.16 10.55
CA ILE A 91 0.45 14.25 11.32
C ILE A 91 1.85 14.51 10.78
N ILE A 92 2.65 13.45 10.58
CA ILE A 92 4.00 13.54 9.99
C ILE A 92 3.91 14.10 8.56
N GLY A 93 2.93 13.64 7.79
CA GLY A 93 2.72 14.05 6.41
C GLY A 93 1.92 15.34 6.22
N GLU A 94 1.60 16.11 7.27
CA GLU A 94 0.72 17.29 7.19
C GLU A 94 1.15 18.27 6.08
N GLU A 95 2.40 18.72 6.11
CA GLU A 95 2.92 19.68 5.13
C GLU A 95 2.91 19.09 3.71
N PHE A 96 3.27 17.81 3.60
CA PHE A 96 3.23 17.09 2.33
C PHE A 96 1.81 16.98 1.77
N ILE A 97 0.82 16.65 2.61
CA ILE A 97 -0.60 16.53 2.21
C ILE A 97 -1.12 17.91 1.74
N GLY A 98 -0.80 18.98 2.47
CA GLY A 98 -1.29 20.32 2.19
C GLY A 98 -2.82 20.35 2.17
N ASN A 99 -3.40 20.82 1.06
CA ASN A 99 -4.86 20.85 0.84
C ASN A 99 -5.38 19.69 -0.03
N SER A 100 -4.54 18.69 -0.32
CA SER A 100 -4.92 17.58 -1.21
C SER A 100 -5.65 16.47 -0.45
N PRO A 101 -6.53 15.69 -1.11
CA PRO A 101 -6.90 14.37 -0.63
C PRO A 101 -5.70 13.44 -0.68
N VAL A 102 -5.70 12.39 0.15
CA VAL A 102 -4.56 11.50 0.34
C VAL A 102 -4.97 10.03 0.37
N CYS A 103 -4.15 9.18 -0.25
CA CYS A 103 -4.23 7.73 -0.12
C CYS A 103 -3.05 7.24 0.73
N MET A 104 -3.33 6.48 1.79
CA MET A 104 -2.33 5.84 2.62
C MET A 104 -2.36 4.33 2.40
N ILE A 105 -1.19 3.71 2.23
CA ILE A 105 -1.02 2.26 2.20
C ILE A 105 0.06 1.82 3.19
N LEU A 106 -0.14 0.67 3.84
CA LEU A 106 0.87 0.06 4.70
C LEU A 106 1.96 -0.61 3.88
N GLY A 107 3.22 -0.40 4.26
CA GLY A 107 4.39 -0.81 3.50
C GLY A 107 4.59 -2.34 3.36
N ASP A 108 3.77 -3.14 4.03
CA ASP A 108 3.82 -4.60 4.08
C ASP A 108 2.57 -5.29 3.52
N ASN A 109 1.67 -4.52 2.92
CA ASN A 109 0.41 -5.00 2.35
C ASN A 109 0.56 -5.24 0.84
N LEU A 110 0.27 -6.46 0.42
CA LEU A 110 0.29 -6.87 -0.98
C LEU A 110 -1.13 -7.09 -1.47
N TYR A 111 -1.43 -6.56 -2.65
CA TYR A 111 -2.71 -6.71 -3.33
C TYR A 111 -2.46 -7.24 -4.75
N TYR A 112 -3.26 -8.22 -5.16
CA TYR A 112 -3.23 -8.75 -6.51
C TYR A 112 -4.63 -9.18 -6.93
N GLY A 113 -5.03 -8.88 -8.16
CA GLY A 113 -6.25 -9.44 -8.72
C GLY A 113 -6.79 -8.68 -9.92
N TYR A 114 -7.78 -9.29 -10.57
CA TYR A 114 -8.38 -8.77 -11.78
C TYR A 114 -9.05 -7.41 -11.54
N GLU A 115 -8.85 -6.47 -12.47
CA GLU A 115 -9.40 -5.11 -12.45
C GLU A 115 -9.11 -4.26 -11.21
N PHE A 116 -8.15 -4.66 -10.37
CA PHE A 116 -7.80 -3.89 -9.17
C PHE A 116 -7.33 -2.47 -9.52
N GLY A 117 -6.54 -2.30 -10.59
CA GLY A 117 -6.13 -0.98 -11.08
C GLY A 117 -7.30 -0.05 -11.45
N LYS A 118 -8.37 -0.58 -12.06
CA LYS A 118 -9.58 0.20 -12.37
C LYS A 118 -10.30 0.63 -11.09
N GLN A 119 -10.38 -0.27 -10.11
CA GLN A 119 -10.96 0.05 -8.80
C GLN A 119 -10.16 1.16 -8.11
N LEU A 120 -8.82 1.05 -8.09
CA LEU A 120 -7.94 2.06 -7.51
C LEU A 120 -8.08 3.43 -8.18
N THR A 121 -8.11 3.46 -9.52
CA THR A 121 -8.33 4.71 -10.28
C THR A 121 -9.69 5.34 -9.97
N ALA A 122 -10.73 4.53 -9.76
CA ALA A 122 -12.04 5.03 -9.34
C ALA A 122 -11.99 5.58 -7.90
N SER A 123 -11.32 4.89 -6.99
CA SER A 123 -11.10 5.31 -5.60
C SER A 123 -10.31 6.61 -5.49
N ALA A 124 -9.32 6.82 -6.38
CA ALA A 124 -8.50 8.03 -6.42
C ALA A 124 -9.29 9.30 -6.81
N LYS A 125 -10.54 9.16 -7.28
CA LYS A 125 -11.45 10.29 -7.55
C LYS A 125 -12.18 10.79 -6.29
N LEU A 126 -11.92 10.19 -5.12
CA LEU A 126 -12.51 10.63 -3.85
C LEU A 126 -12.08 12.08 -3.54
N THR A 127 -13.06 12.96 -3.39
CA THR A 127 -12.87 14.36 -2.98
C THR A 127 -13.40 14.65 -1.58
N GLU A 128 -14.31 13.83 -1.07
CA GLU A 128 -14.99 14.01 0.20
C GLU A 128 -15.16 12.66 0.91
N GLY A 129 -14.91 12.65 2.22
CA GLY A 129 -15.05 11.49 3.09
C GLY A 129 -13.83 10.57 3.09
N ALA A 130 -14.09 9.34 3.50
CA ALA A 130 -13.12 8.27 3.58
C ALA A 130 -13.61 7.05 2.80
N LEU A 131 -12.68 6.34 2.16
CA LEU A 131 -12.91 5.05 1.55
C LEU A 131 -11.88 4.04 2.06
N VAL A 132 -12.37 2.95 2.61
CA VAL A 132 -11.56 1.81 3.07
C VAL A 132 -11.99 0.53 2.37
N PHE A 133 -11.16 -0.50 2.42
CA PHE A 133 -11.44 -1.78 1.78
C PHE A 133 -11.65 -2.87 2.81
N GLY A 134 -12.75 -3.62 2.68
CA GLY A 134 -13.03 -4.78 3.50
C GLY A 134 -12.65 -6.07 2.78
N TYR A 135 -12.01 -7.01 3.47
CA TYR A 135 -11.64 -8.31 2.94
C TYR A 135 -12.03 -9.42 3.90
N HIS A 136 -12.65 -10.49 3.38
CA HIS A 136 -13.02 -11.63 4.20
C HIS A 136 -11.78 -12.43 4.60
N VAL A 137 -11.50 -12.50 5.90
CA VAL A 137 -10.36 -13.24 6.47
C VAL A 137 -10.80 -14.41 7.34
N LYS A 138 -9.88 -15.33 7.57
CA LYS A 138 -10.07 -16.45 8.50
C LYS A 138 -9.96 -16.02 9.97
N ASP A 139 -9.01 -15.14 10.26
CA ASP A 139 -8.62 -14.74 11.63
C ASP A 139 -8.84 -13.20 11.82
N PRO A 140 -10.10 -12.73 11.90
CA PRO A 140 -10.44 -11.31 11.93
C PRO A 140 -9.95 -10.55 13.18
N GLU A 141 -9.73 -11.24 14.30
CA GLU A 141 -9.26 -10.65 15.57
C GLU A 141 -7.87 -9.99 15.48
N ARG A 142 -7.14 -10.23 14.38
CA ARG A 142 -5.83 -9.62 14.11
C ARG A 142 -5.90 -8.20 13.54
N TYR A 143 -7.07 -7.75 13.10
CA TYR A 143 -7.25 -6.53 12.31
C TYR A 143 -8.35 -5.62 12.88
N GLY A 144 -8.53 -4.45 12.26
CA GLY A 144 -9.77 -3.68 12.40
C GLY A 144 -10.92 -4.41 11.69
N VAL A 145 -11.99 -4.73 12.39
CA VAL A 145 -13.12 -5.52 11.88
C VAL A 145 -14.31 -4.62 11.61
N ALA A 146 -14.89 -4.72 10.41
CA ALA A 146 -16.09 -4.00 10.03
C ALA A 146 -17.34 -4.86 10.19
N ASP A 147 -18.33 -4.33 10.89
CA ASP A 147 -19.67 -4.92 10.99
C ASP A 147 -20.64 -4.21 10.04
N PHE A 148 -21.61 -4.94 9.51
CA PHE A 148 -22.55 -4.45 8.50
C PHE A 148 -23.99 -4.52 8.99
N ASP A 149 -24.83 -3.59 8.54
CA ASP A 149 -26.27 -3.70 8.69
C ASP A 149 -26.90 -4.63 7.63
N GLU A 150 -28.21 -4.81 7.71
CA GLU A 150 -28.98 -5.68 6.79
C GLU A 150 -28.93 -5.20 5.32
N ASN A 151 -28.58 -3.93 5.09
CA ASN A 151 -28.43 -3.35 3.76
C ASN A 151 -26.97 -3.36 3.26
N GLY A 152 -26.04 -3.94 4.03
CA GLY A 152 -24.62 -3.98 3.70
C GLY A 152 -23.86 -2.67 3.95
N LYS A 153 -24.44 -1.71 4.69
CA LYS A 153 -23.74 -0.49 5.12
C LYS A 153 -22.94 -0.77 6.39
N VAL A 154 -21.74 -0.17 6.50
CA VAL A 154 -20.92 -0.30 7.71
C VAL A 154 -21.66 0.29 8.91
N LYS A 155 -21.83 -0.53 9.95
CA LYS A 155 -22.51 -0.19 11.19
C LYS A 155 -21.53 0.11 12.31
N SER A 156 -20.44 -0.65 12.41
CA SER A 156 -19.39 -0.42 13.41
C SER A 156 -18.03 -0.89 12.93
N LEU A 157 -16.97 -0.33 13.52
CA LEU A 157 -15.58 -0.76 13.34
C LEU A 157 -14.97 -1.01 14.72
N GLU A 158 -14.21 -2.09 14.86
CA GLU A 158 -13.52 -2.42 16.11
C GLU A 158 -12.09 -2.86 15.85
N GLU A 159 -11.12 -2.28 16.55
CA GLU A 159 -9.70 -2.65 16.43
C GLU A 159 -9.41 -3.91 17.24
N LYS A 160 -8.99 -4.98 16.55
CA LYS A 160 -8.57 -6.27 17.15
C LYS A 160 -9.54 -6.79 18.21
N PRO A 161 -10.82 -6.98 17.86
CA PRO A 161 -11.83 -7.41 18.82
C PRO A 161 -11.56 -8.83 19.29
N LYS A 162 -11.71 -9.10 20.59
CA LYS A 162 -11.64 -10.47 21.15
C LYS A 162 -12.76 -11.37 20.63
N HIS A 163 -13.91 -10.78 20.31
CA HIS A 163 -15.08 -11.45 19.75
C HIS A 163 -15.54 -10.69 18.51
N PRO A 164 -14.94 -10.96 17.33
CA PRO A 164 -15.26 -10.28 16.08
C PRO A 164 -16.74 -10.41 15.70
N LYS A 165 -17.36 -9.30 15.30
CA LYS A 165 -18.77 -9.27 14.86
C LYS A 165 -18.96 -9.78 13.42
N SER A 166 -17.89 -9.78 12.64
CA SER A 166 -17.87 -10.29 11.26
C SER A 166 -16.48 -10.82 10.92
N ASN A 167 -16.34 -11.43 9.73
CA ASN A 167 -15.08 -11.88 9.17
C ASN A 167 -14.42 -10.86 8.22
N TYR A 168 -14.93 -9.62 8.16
CA TYR A 168 -14.40 -8.61 7.25
C TYR A 168 -13.39 -7.71 7.95
N ALA A 169 -12.11 -7.94 7.64
CA ALA A 169 -11.02 -7.08 8.06
C ALA A 169 -10.93 -5.86 7.14
N VAL A 170 -10.69 -4.69 7.73
CA VAL A 170 -10.28 -3.49 7.00
C VAL A 170 -8.81 -3.65 6.61
N THR A 171 -8.53 -3.61 5.31
CA THR A 171 -7.18 -3.80 4.79
C THR A 171 -6.31 -2.55 5.00
N GLY A 172 -5.00 -2.69 4.80
CA GLY A 172 -4.04 -1.59 4.96
C GLY A 172 -4.02 -0.58 3.81
N LEU A 173 -5.16 -0.24 3.22
CA LEU A 173 -5.30 0.73 2.12
C LEU A 173 -6.47 1.66 2.40
N TYR A 174 -6.19 2.96 2.45
CA TYR A 174 -7.12 3.97 2.93
C TYR A 174 -7.08 5.21 2.03
N PHE A 175 -8.23 5.68 1.59
CA PHE A 175 -8.37 6.93 0.85
C PHE A 175 -9.13 7.92 1.73
N TYR A 176 -8.64 9.14 1.84
CA TYR A 176 -9.26 10.19 2.63
C TYR A 176 -9.29 11.52 1.87
N ASP A 177 -10.30 12.32 2.16
CA ASP A 177 -10.29 13.74 1.91
C ASP A 177 -9.23 14.46 2.78
N ASN A 178 -9.11 15.76 2.59
CA ASN A 178 -8.10 16.56 3.28
C ASN A 178 -8.35 16.71 4.79
N THR A 179 -9.59 16.51 5.27
CA THR A 179 -9.95 16.69 6.69
C THR A 179 -9.26 15.65 7.60
N VAL A 180 -8.65 14.62 7.02
CA VAL A 180 -7.93 13.55 7.71
C VAL A 180 -6.82 14.06 8.63
N VAL A 181 -6.15 15.16 8.25
CA VAL A 181 -5.04 15.72 9.05
C VAL A 181 -5.55 16.20 10.40
N GLU A 182 -6.57 17.06 10.39
CA GLU A 182 -7.16 17.60 11.63
C GLU A 182 -7.85 16.51 12.46
N LYS A 183 -8.52 15.56 11.80
CA LYS A 183 -9.10 14.41 12.48
C LYS A 183 -8.03 13.54 13.14
N ALA A 184 -6.89 13.29 12.48
CA ALA A 184 -5.77 12.53 13.05
C ALA A 184 -5.15 13.25 14.26
N LYS A 185 -4.97 14.57 14.20
CA LYS A 185 -4.50 15.38 15.35
C LYS A 185 -5.44 15.35 16.55
N SER A 186 -6.75 15.16 16.32
CA SER A 186 -7.76 15.09 17.39
C SER A 186 -7.77 13.76 18.15
N LEU A 187 -7.08 12.73 17.62
CA LEU A 187 -7.06 11.40 18.23
C LEU A 187 -6.31 11.41 19.56
N LYS A 188 -6.73 10.49 20.44
CA LYS A 188 -6.02 10.19 21.69
C LYS A 188 -5.41 8.79 21.57
N PRO A 189 -4.24 8.54 22.17
CA PRO A 189 -3.66 7.21 22.20
C PRO A 189 -4.63 6.17 22.77
N SER A 190 -4.69 5.00 22.14
CA SER A 190 -5.50 3.87 22.59
C SER A 190 -4.94 3.27 23.88
N LYS A 191 -5.60 2.23 24.41
CA LYS A 191 -5.06 1.45 25.54
C LYS A 191 -3.68 0.82 25.24
N ARG A 192 -3.30 0.72 23.96
CA ARG A 192 -2.00 0.23 23.50
C ARG A 192 -0.96 1.35 23.37
N GLY A 193 -1.35 2.60 23.58
CA GLY A 193 -0.49 3.78 23.38
C GLY A 193 -0.35 4.20 21.92
N GLU A 194 -1.19 3.69 21.02
CA GLU A 194 -1.12 3.95 19.57
C GLU A 194 -2.26 4.88 19.13
N LEU A 195 -2.00 5.78 18.17
CA LEU A 195 -3.00 6.51 17.40
C LEU A 195 -3.60 5.57 16.34
N GLU A 196 -4.72 4.96 16.67
CA GLU A 196 -5.32 3.88 15.87
C GLU A 196 -6.02 4.44 14.61
N ILE A 197 -5.73 3.85 13.46
CA ILE A 197 -6.43 4.19 12.20
C ILE A 197 -7.92 3.84 12.29
N THR A 198 -8.28 2.83 13.09
CA THR A 198 -9.66 2.45 13.32
C THR A 198 -10.44 3.54 14.04
N ASP A 199 -9.82 4.25 14.99
CA ASP A 199 -10.45 5.41 15.64
C ASP A 199 -10.64 6.57 14.66
N LEU A 200 -9.69 6.78 13.74
CA LEU A 200 -9.84 7.75 12.65
C LEU A 200 -11.03 7.39 11.73
N ASN A 201 -11.12 6.13 11.31
CA ASN A 201 -12.22 5.62 10.50
C ASN A 201 -13.58 5.76 11.21
N LEU A 202 -13.61 5.56 12.53
CA LEU A 202 -14.82 5.76 13.34
C LEU A 202 -15.31 7.21 13.35
N ILE A 203 -14.41 8.20 13.26
CA ILE A 203 -14.82 9.61 13.12
C ILE A 203 -15.60 9.80 11.81
N TYR A 204 -15.04 9.36 10.67
CA TYR A 204 -15.72 9.42 9.37
C TYR A 204 -17.03 8.61 9.37
N LEU A 205 -17.06 7.46 10.05
CA LEU A 205 -18.28 6.65 10.16
C LEU A 205 -19.39 7.40 10.92
N LYS A 206 -19.08 8.04 12.04
CA LYS A 206 -20.03 8.83 12.83
C LYS A 206 -20.58 10.03 12.05
N GLU A 207 -19.79 10.57 11.13
CA GLU A 207 -20.17 11.65 10.22
C GLU A 207 -20.94 11.15 9.00
N ASN A 208 -21.23 9.85 8.89
CA ASN A 208 -21.81 9.20 7.70
C ASN A 208 -20.99 9.41 6.41
N ASN A 209 -19.68 9.67 6.55
CA ASN A 209 -18.78 9.98 5.45
C ASN A 209 -17.68 8.92 5.26
N LEU A 210 -17.88 7.73 5.83
CA LEU A 210 -17.05 6.54 5.56
C LEU A 210 -17.76 5.61 4.59
N LYS A 211 -17.05 5.26 3.50
CA LYS A 211 -17.43 4.21 2.57
C LYS A 211 -16.50 3.01 2.78
N LEU A 212 -17.06 1.81 2.70
CA LEU A 212 -16.28 0.57 2.66
C LEU A 212 -16.60 -0.17 1.38
N GLN A 213 -15.56 -0.50 0.61
CA GLN A 213 -15.67 -1.32 -0.59
C GLN A 213 -15.17 -2.73 -0.28
N VAL A 214 -16.01 -3.74 -0.51
CA VAL A 214 -15.62 -5.13 -0.29
C VAL A 214 -14.76 -5.61 -1.46
N LEU A 215 -13.54 -6.06 -1.15
CA LEU A 215 -12.69 -6.77 -2.09
C LEU A 215 -13.24 -8.19 -2.27
N GLY A 216 -13.68 -8.49 -3.48
CA GLY A 216 -14.21 -9.81 -3.81
C GLY A 216 -13.14 -10.90 -3.67
N ARG A 217 -13.60 -12.15 -3.47
CA ARG A 217 -12.73 -13.33 -3.27
C ARG A 217 -11.75 -13.66 -4.40
N GLY A 218 -11.84 -12.97 -5.55
CA GLY A 218 -10.90 -13.06 -6.66
C GLY A 218 -9.69 -12.13 -6.53
N ILE A 219 -9.71 -11.21 -5.55
CA ILE A 219 -8.55 -10.44 -5.12
C ILE A 219 -7.81 -11.25 -4.06
N ALA A 220 -6.49 -11.27 -4.12
CA ALA A 220 -5.63 -11.70 -3.03
C ALA A 220 -5.15 -10.45 -2.27
N TRP A 221 -5.42 -10.43 -0.97
CA TRP A 221 -4.79 -9.52 -0.01
C TRP A 221 -3.90 -10.34 0.93
N LEU A 222 -2.62 -10.00 0.99
CA LEU A 222 -1.61 -10.73 1.74
C LEU A 222 -0.88 -9.79 2.70
N ASP A 223 -0.99 -10.07 4.00
CA ASP A 223 -0.22 -9.43 5.07
C ASP A 223 1.01 -10.29 5.43
N THR A 224 2.20 -9.73 5.25
CA THR A 224 3.50 -10.39 5.49
C THR A 224 3.98 -10.28 6.94
N GLY A 225 3.06 -10.18 7.91
CA GLY A 225 3.32 -10.01 9.35
C GLY A 225 4.05 -11.14 10.08
N THR A 226 4.25 -12.31 9.47
CA THR A 226 4.87 -13.50 10.07
C THR A 226 5.80 -14.21 9.06
N HIS A 227 6.70 -15.07 9.53
CA HIS A 227 7.57 -15.85 8.63
C HIS A 227 6.77 -16.70 7.64
N ASP A 228 5.72 -17.37 8.13
CA ASP A 228 4.86 -18.21 7.30
C ASP A 228 4.08 -17.39 6.27
N SER A 229 3.48 -16.27 6.69
CA SER A 229 2.71 -15.43 5.77
C SER A 229 3.61 -14.75 4.71
N MET A 230 4.87 -14.45 5.05
CA MET A 230 5.86 -13.97 4.09
C MET A 230 6.29 -15.05 3.07
N LEU A 231 6.49 -16.29 3.53
CA LEU A 231 6.77 -17.42 2.64
C LEU A 231 5.58 -17.70 1.71
N GLN A 232 4.37 -17.68 2.25
CA GLN A 232 3.13 -17.83 1.47
C GLN A 232 3.00 -16.74 0.41
N ALA A 233 3.26 -15.48 0.76
CA ALA A 233 3.24 -14.38 -0.19
C ALA A 233 4.27 -14.57 -1.32
N SER A 234 5.49 -14.97 -0.97
CA SER A 234 6.54 -15.24 -1.96
C SER A 234 6.15 -16.39 -2.90
N ASN A 235 5.63 -17.49 -2.36
CA ASN A 235 5.16 -18.62 -3.17
C ASN A 235 3.99 -18.25 -4.08
N TYR A 236 3.06 -17.41 -3.59
CA TYR A 236 1.95 -16.91 -4.37
C TYR A 236 2.44 -16.11 -5.58
N ILE A 237 3.29 -15.11 -5.35
CA ILE A 237 3.86 -14.30 -6.43
C ILE A 237 4.66 -15.16 -7.41
N ALA A 238 5.54 -16.03 -6.92
CA ALA A 238 6.34 -16.92 -7.76
C ALA A 238 5.45 -17.77 -8.69
N THR A 239 4.36 -18.33 -8.17
CA THR A 239 3.42 -19.15 -8.94
C THR A 239 2.76 -18.33 -10.06
N ILE A 240 2.32 -17.11 -9.76
CA ILE A 240 1.69 -16.23 -10.75
C ILE A 240 2.68 -15.84 -11.84
N GLU A 241 3.87 -15.35 -11.47
CA GLU A 241 4.85 -14.87 -12.44
C GLU A 241 5.37 -15.99 -13.34
N GLN A 242 5.71 -17.16 -12.77
CA GLN A 242 6.19 -18.30 -13.55
C GLN A 242 5.12 -18.84 -14.51
N ARG A 243 3.84 -18.75 -14.13
CA ARG A 243 2.74 -19.22 -14.98
C ARG A 243 2.42 -18.25 -16.11
N GLN A 244 2.55 -16.95 -15.89
CA GLN A 244 2.14 -15.92 -16.84
C GLN A 244 3.29 -15.40 -17.71
N GLY A 245 4.53 -15.45 -17.22
CA GLY A 245 5.65 -14.73 -17.83
C GLY A 245 5.56 -13.20 -17.64
N LEU A 246 4.66 -12.73 -16.77
CA LEU A 246 4.45 -11.33 -16.42
C LEU A 246 4.83 -11.08 -14.97
N LYS A 247 5.36 -9.89 -14.67
CA LYS A 247 5.78 -9.52 -13.31
C LYS A 247 4.67 -8.80 -12.56
N VAL A 248 4.49 -9.17 -11.29
CA VAL A 248 3.58 -8.48 -10.38
C VAL A 248 4.33 -7.33 -9.70
N ALA A 249 3.76 -6.13 -9.68
CA ALA A 249 4.37 -4.95 -9.05
C ALA A 249 5.75 -4.55 -9.64
N CYS A 250 5.91 -4.69 -10.96
CA CYS A 250 7.05 -4.13 -11.69
C CYS A 250 6.83 -2.62 -11.89
N LEU A 251 7.61 -1.79 -11.18
CA LEU A 251 7.39 -0.34 -11.14
C LEU A 251 7.66 0.32 -12.50
N GLU A 252 8.72 -0.11 -13.18
CA GLU A 252 9.13 0.38 -14.50
C GLU A 252 8.06 0.08 -15.55
N GLU A 253 7.49 -1.12 -15.52
CA GLU A 253 6.39 -1.50 -16.41
C GLU A 253 5.15 -0.65 -16.15
N ILE A 254 4.76 -0.46 -14.88
CA ILE A 254 3.60 0.36 -14.53
C ILE A 254 3.84 1.81 -14.98
N ALA A 255 5.02 2.37 -14.71
CA ALA A 255 5.39 3.71 -15.14
C ALA A 255 5.27 3.87 -16.67
N TYR A 256 5.75 2.88 -17.44
CA TYR A 256 5.66 2.90 -18.90
C TYR A 256 4.21 2.77 -19.39
N ARG A 257 3.45 1.79 -18.88
CA ARG A 257 2.05 1.55 -19.30
C ARG A 257 1.12 2.68 -18.88
N SER A 258 1.40 3.37 -17.77
CA SER A 258 0.68 4.56 -17.31
C SER A 258 1.15 5.86 -17.99
N GLY A 259 2.17 5.81 -18.86
CA GLY A 259 2.70 6.97 -19.57
C GLY A 259 3.48 7.96 -18.70
N PHE A 260 3.98 7.51 -17.54
CA PHE A 260 4.84 8.33 -16.66
C PHE A 260 6.26 8.43 -17.21
N ILE A 261 6.71 7.41 -17.94
CA ILE A 261 7.97 7.37 -18.69
C ILE A 261 7.71 6.90 -20.12
N ASN A 262 8.58 7.28 -21.04
CA ASN A 262 8.55 6.81 -22.44
C ASN A 262 9.34 5.51 -22.63
N LYS A 263 9.31 4.99 -23.86
CA LYS A 263 9.99 3.74 -24.22
C LYS A 263 11.50 3.83 -24.07
N GLU A 264 12.09 4.96 -24.44
CA GLU A 264 13.54 5.21 -24.36
C GLU A 264 14.01 5.14 -22.90
N GLN A 265 13.29 5.80 -22.00
CA GLN A 265 13.53 5.74 -20.56
C GLN A 265 13.40 4.32 -20.01
N LEU A 266 12.39 3.55 -20.42
CA LEU A 266 12.25 2.14 -20.01
C LEU A 266 13.46 1.30 -20.46
N ILE A 267 13.94 1.50 -21.69
CA ILE A 267 15.11 0.80 -22.21
C ILE A 267 16.35 1.18 -21.39
N GLU A 268 16.55 2.47 -21.08
CA GLU A 268 17.67 2.94 -20.25
C GLU A 268 17.70 2.26 -18.87
N LEU A 269 16.54 2.04 -18.25
CA LEU A 269 16.42 1.31 -16.97
C LEU A 269 16.72 -0.19 -17.13
N ALA A 270 16.37 -0.79 -18.26
CA ALA A 270 16.60 -2.20 -18.53
C ALA A 270 18.07 -2.54 -18.80
N GLN A 271 18.81 -1.65 -19.48
CA GLN A 271 20.21 -1.86 -19.88
C GLN A 271 21.14 -2.36 -18.75
N PRO A 272 21.20 -1.73 -17.56
CA PRO A 272 22.08 -2.19 -16.49
C PRO A 272 21.66 -3.55 -15.90
N LEU A 273 20.42 -4.00 -16.14
CA LEU A 273 19.83 -5.20 -15.56
C LEU A 273 19.80 -6.39 -16.53
N LEU A 274 20.30 -6.25 -17.76
CA LEU A 274 20.23 -7.30 -18.81
C LEU A 274 20.93 -8.62 -18.45
N LYS A 275 21.74 -8.65 -17.39
CA LYS A 275 22.37 -9.87 -16.89
C LYS A 275 21.43 -10.73 -16.03
N ASN A 276 20.18 -10.30 -15.82
CA ASN A 276 19.18 -11.03 -15.05
C ASN A 276 17.79 -10.99 -15.71
N GLN A 277 16.90 -11.85 -15.22
CA GLN A 277 15.54 -12.01 -15.72
C GLN A 277 14.67 -10.74 -15.59
N TYR A 278 14.99 -9.83 -14.66
CA TYR A 278 14.27 -8.57 -14.51
C TYR A 278 14.57 -7.62 -15.68
N GLY A 279 15.85 -7.46 -16.06
CA GLY A 279 16.22 -6.64 -17.21
C GLY A 279 15.72 -7.22 -18.54
N GLU A 280 15.78 -8.54 -18.70
CA GLU A 280 15.19 -9.23 -19.85
C GLU A 280 13.69 -8.97 -19.96
N TYR A 281 12.97 -9.02 -18.84
CA TYR A 281 11.54 -8.69 -18.77
C TYR A 281 11.26 -7.24 -19.20
N LEU A 282 12.02 -6.26 -18.70
CA LEU A 282 11.83 -4.86 -19.09
C LEU A 282 12.07 -4.64 -20.59
N MET A 283 13.05 -5.31 -21.18
CA MET A 283 13.27 -5.27 -22.63
C MET A 283 12.14 -5.91 -23.42
N MET A 284 11.56 -7.01 -22.91
CA MET A 284 10.37 -7.62 -23.50
C MET A 284 9.22 -6.60 -23.52
N VAL A 285 8.90 -5.98 -22.38
CA VAL A 285 7.85 -4.97 -22.25
C VAL A 285 8.09 -3.77 -23.17
N ALA A 286 9.33 -3.28 -23.30
CA ALA A 286 9.66 -2.16 -24.19
C ALA A 286 9.45 -2.50 -25.68
N ASN A 287 9.59 -3.77 -26.05
CA ASN A 287 9.45 -4.27 -27.42
C ASN A 287 8.05 -4.77 -27.76
N GLU A 288 7.18 -4.99 -26.77
CA GLU A 288 5.77 -5.24 -27.00
C GLU A 288 5.13 -4.05 -27.70
N ASN A 289 4.49 -4.29 -28.85
CA ASN A 289 3.60 -3.30 -29.43
C ASN A 289 2.45 -3.09 -28.45
N ILE A 290 2.40 -1.92 -27.80
CA ILE A 290 1.25 -1.53 -26.97
C ILE A 290 0.03 -1.39 -27.89
N ASN A 291 -0.65 -2.50 -28.14
CA ASN A 291 -2.02 -2.44 -28.62
C ASN A 291 -2.84 -1.82 -27.47
N LYS A 292 -3.42 -0.65 -27.72
CA LYS A 292 -4.25 0.16 -26.81
C LYS A 292 -5.55 -0.54 -26.34
N GLN A 293 -5.56 -1.86 -26.12
CA GLN A 293 -6.76 -2.62 -25.80
C GLN A 293 -6.98 -2.90 -24.30
N CYS A 294 -6.06 -2.49 -23.41
CA CYS A 294 -6.21 -2.74 -21.98
C CYS A 294 -5.82 -1.53 -21.11
N SER A 295 -6.45 -0.38 -21.35
CA SER A 295 -6.53 0.75 -20.40
C SER A 295 -7.86 0.71 -19.66
#